data_AF-A0AAU0MP69-F1
#
_entry.id   AF-A0AAU0MP69-F1
#
_cell.length_a   1.000
_cell.length_b   1.000
_cell.length_c   1.000
_cell.angle_alpha   90.00
_cell.angle_beta   90.00
_cell.angle_gamma   90.00
#
_symmetry.space_group_name_H-M   'P 1'
#
loop_
_entity.id
_entity.type
_entity.pdbx_description
1 polymer ?
#
loop_
_entity_poly.entity_id
_entity_poly.type
_entity_poly.pdbx_seq_one_letter_code
_entity_poly.pdbx_strand_id
1 'polypeptide(L)'
;MKIASVGHAMSLFLAITFLICIGWGLVMPPSLHMHGAWEDLLPGFEFLTPIGFGIGLVESYLYGWYIALVFVPLYNRFNKSS
;
A
#
# COMPACT_ATOMS: atom_id res chain seq x y z
N MET A 1 -19.65 -4.68 -6.34
CA MET A 1 -18.47 -5.20 -5.61
C MET A 1 -18.73 -5.25 -4.10
N LYS A 2 -18.10 -6.18 -3.37
CA LYS A 2 -18.16 -6.28 -1.90
C LYS A 2 -16.94 -5.58 -1.28
N ILE A 3 -17.16 -4.70 -0.31
CA ILE A 3 -16.09 -3.91 0.35
C ILE A 3 -15.02 -4.81 0.97
N ALA A 4 -15.41 -5.81 1.78
CA ALA A 4 -14.44 -6.66 2.47
C ALA A 4 -13.51 -7.44 1.55
N SER A 5 -14.03 -7.92 0.41
CA SER A 5 -13.22 -8.63 -0.59
C SER A 5 -12.18 -7.71 -1.22
N VAL A 6 -12.58 -6.49 -1.59
CA VAL A 6 -11.66 -5.49 -2.18
C VAL A 6 -10.68 -4.98 -1.13
N GLY A 7 -11.13 -4.79 0.12
CA GLY A 7 -10.31 -4.36 1.25
C GLY A 7 -9.15 -5.30 1.48
N HIS A 8 -9.42 -6.59 1.72
CA HIS A 8 -8.34 -7.55 1.92
C HIS A 8 -7.44 -7.70 0.69
N ALA A 9 -8.01 -7.78 -0.52
CA ALA A 9 -7.23 -7.92 -1.74
C ALA A 9 -6.27 -6.74 -1.97
N MET A 10 -6.76 -5.50 -1.86
CA MET A 10 -5.93 -4.31 -2.02
C MET A 10 -4.90 -4.15 -0.91
N SER A 11 -5.26 -4.50 0.33
CA SER A 11 -4.35 -4.42 1.48
C SER A 11 -3.20 -5.42 1.34
N LEU A 12 -3.50 -6.67 0.96
CA LEU A 12 -2.48 -7.70 0.70
C LEU A 12 -1.63 -7.34 -0.52
N PHE A 13 -2.24 -6.82 -1.59
CA PHE A 13 -1.50 -6.35 -2.76
C PHE A 13 -0.48 -5.28 -2.38
N LEU A 14 -0.89 -4.22 -1.68
CA LEU A 14 0.01 -3.14 -1.25
C LEU A 14 1.07 -3.64 -0.28
N ALA A 15 0.71 -4.46 0.71
CA ALA A 15 1.68 -5.03 1.64
C ALA A 15 2.74 -5.90 0.93
N ILE A 16 2.33 -6.73 -0.05
CA ILE A 16 3.27 -7.52 -0.85
C ILE A 16 4.15 -6.62 -1.71
N THR A 17 3.59 -5.61 -2.38
CA THR A 17 4.36 -4.64 -3.17
C THR A 17 5.38 -3.91 -2.30
N PHE A 18 4.98 -3.46 -1.10
CA PHE A 18 5.88 -2.86 -0.12
C PHE A 18 7.05 -3.79 0.21
N LEU A 19 6.79 -5.06 0.54
CA LEU A 19 7.85 -6.04 0.84
C LEU A 19 8.81 -6.24 -0.34
N ILE A 20 8.29 -6.30 -1.57
CA ILE A 20 9.09 -6.39 -2.79
C ILE A 20 9.96 -5.13 -2.95
N CYS A 21 9.43 -3.93 -2.72
CA CYS A 21 10.16 -2.67 -2.81
C CYS A 21 11.28 -2.58 -1.75
N ILE A 22 11.03 -3.02 -0.52
CA ILE A 22 12.06 -3.09 0.53
C ILE A 22 13.15 -4.07 0.11
N GLY A 23 12.78 -5.28 -0.34
CA GLY A 23 13.73 -6.27 -0.84
C GLY A 23 14.57 -5.76 -2.01
N TRP A 24 13.95 -5.01 -2.93
CA TRP A 24 14.64 -4.38 -4.04
C TRP A 24 15.68 -3.35 -3.57
N GLY A 25 15.31 -2.48 -2.63
CA GLY A 25 16.22 -1.49 -2.04
C GLY A 25 17.39 -2.09 -1.25
N LEU A 26 17.31 -3.37 -0.86
CA LEU A 26 18.42 -4.07 -0.21
C LEU A 26 19.47 -4.60 -1.21
N VAL A 27 19.05 -4.86 -2.45
CA VAL A 27 19.90 -5.55 -3.45
C VAL A 27 20.42 -4.58 -4.51
N MET A 28 19.68 -3.51 -4.81
CA MET A 28 19.99 -2.58 -5.89
C MET A 28 20.81 -1.38 -5.42
N PRO A 29 21.53 -0.69 -6.33
CA PRO A 29 22.23 0.54 -6.00
C PRO A 29 21.26 1.68 -5.64
N PRO A 30 21.70 2.68 -4.85
CA PRO A 30 20.88 3.79 -4.38
C PRO A 30 20.12 4.55 -5.48
N SER A 31 20.67 4.62 -6.70
CA SER A 31 20.02 5.28 -7.84
C SER A 31 18.75 4.58 -8.33
N LEU A 32 18.52 3.33 -7.93
CA LEU A 32 17.36 2.52 -8.32
C LEU A 32 16.44 2.21 -7.12
N HIS A 33 16.69 2.84 -5.98
CA HIS A 33 15.88 2.65 -4.79
C HIS A 33 14.47 3.22 -4.99
N MET A 34 13.47 2.41 -4.65
CA MET A 34 12.05 2.79 -4.76
C MET A 34 11.45 3.21 -3.41
N HIS A 35 12.22 3.16 -2.31
CA HIS A 35 11.71 3.46 -0.97
C HIS A 35 11.31 4.93 -0.80
N GLY A 36 11.89 5.87 -1.56
CA GLY A 36 11.53 7.29 -1.47
C GLY A 36 10.05 7.56 -1.75
N ALA A 37 9.44 6.81 -2.68
CA ALA A 37 8.00 6.92 -2.95
C ALA A 37 7.14 6.49 -1.75
N TRP A 38 7.65 5.58 -0.93
CA TRP A 38 6.98 5.15 0.30
C TRP A 38 7.21 6.14 1.44
N GLU A 39 8.38 6.76 1.55
CA GLU A 39 8.66 7.80 2.56
C GLU A 39 7.75 9.02 2.40
N ASP A 40 7.46 9.42 1.16
CA ASP A 40 6.52 10.52 0.89
C ASP A 40 5.06 10.14 1.18
N LEU A 41 4.72 8.85 1.09
CA LEU A 41 3.34 8.36 1.23
C LEU A 41 3.00 7.94 2.67
N LEU A 42 3.97 7.39 3.39
CA LEU A 42 3.80 6.69 4.66
C LEU A 42 4.42 7.51 5.81
N PRO A 43 3.61 8.28 6.57
CA PRO A 43 4.15 9.16 7.60
C PRO A 43 4.89 8.38 8.69
N GLY A 44 6.16 8.72 8.90
CA GLY A 44 7.01 8.04 9.89
C GLY A 44 7.64 6.73 9.38
N PHE A 45 7.46 6.39 8.10
CA PHE A 45 8.26 5.37 7.45
C PHE A 45 9.68 5.89 7.22
N GLU A 46 10.67 5.15 7.73
CA GLU A 46 12.10 5.39 7.47
C GLU A 46 12.71 4.10 6.92
N PHE A 47 13.35 4.18 5.76
CA PHE A 47 13.99 3.04 5.12
C PHE A 47 15.08 2.41 6.01
N LEU A 48 15.14 1.08 6.02
CA LEU A 48 16.09 0.25 6.80
C LEU A 48 15.99 0.35 8.33
N THR A 49 14.95 0.96 8.89
CA THR A 49 14.69 0.90 10.33
C THR A 49 13.68 -0.21 10.66
N PRO A 50 13.88 -1.00 11.74
CA PRO A 50 12.90 -2.01 12.15
C PRO A 50 11.52 -1.42 12.47
N ILE A 51 11.49 -0.22 13.06
CA ILE A 51 10.26 0.50 13.38
C ILE A 51 9.59 0.98 12.08
N GLY A 52 10.35 1.61 11.18
CA GLY A 52 9.84 2.05 9.87
C GLY A 52 9.30 0.89 9.06
N PHE A 53 9.96 -0.27 9.04
CA PHE A 53 9.42 -1.48 8.38
C PHE A 53 8.05 -1.88 8.94
N GLY A 54 7.89 -1.89 10.26
CA GLY A 54 6.62 -2.19 10.91
C GLY A 54 5.52 -1.18 10.57
N ILE A 55 5.85 0.12 10.63
CA ILE A 55 4.95 1.22 10.23
C ILE A 55 4.53 1.02 8.78
N GLY A 56 5.50 0.84 7.88
CA GLY A 56 5.25 0.71 6.46
C GLY A 56 4.32 -0.45 6.10
N LEU A 57 4.45 -1.58 6.78
CA LEU A 57 3.58 -2.74 6.58
C LEU A 57 2.15 -2.47 7.06
N VAL A 58 2.01 -1.88 8.26
CA VAL A 58 0.69 -1.55 8.84
C VAL A 58 -0.01 -0.50 7.98
N GLU A 59 0.67 0.58 7.63
CA GLU A 59 0.09 1.65 6.83
C GLU A 59 -0.26 1.17 5.41
N SER A 60 0.61 0.40 4.74
CA SER A 60 0.29 -0.19 3.44
C SER A 60 -1.00 -1.02 3.48
N TYR A 61 -1.20 -1.78 4.56
CA TYR A 61 -2.44 -2.53 4.78
C TYR A 61 -3.65 -1.59 4.99
N LEU A 62 -3.51 -0.56 5.81
CA LEU A 62 -4.57 0.43 6.06
C LEU A 62 -4.95 1.21 4.79
N TYR A 63 -3.97 1.58 3.96
CA TYR A 63 -4.20 2.24 2.67
C TYR A 63 -5.00 1.35 1.72
N GLY A 64 -4.81 0.03 1.74
CA GLY A 64 -5.64 -0.90 0.96
C GLY A 64 -7.11 -0.88 1.37
N TRP A 65 -7.38 -0.80 2.67
CA TRP A 65 -8.73 -0.60 3.20
C TRP A 65 -9.30 0.77 2.86
N TYR A 66 -8.50 1.83 2.95
CA TYR A 66 -8.89 3.16 2.50
C TYR A 66 -9.35 3.14 1.03
N ILE A 67 -8.58 2.52 0.14
CA ILE A 67 -8.95 2.35 -1.27
C ILE A 67 -10.31 1.64 -1.37
N ALA A 68 -10.51 0.52 -0.66
CA ALA A 68 -11.77 -0.22 -0.74
C ALA A 68 -12.97 0.57 -0.22
N LEU A 69 -12.81 1.32 0.88
CA LEU A 69 -13.87 2.13 1.48
C LEU A 69 -14.28 3.30 0.58
N VAL A 70 -13.37 3.85 -0.21
CA VAL A 70 -13.66 4.95 -1.14
C VAL A 70 -14.12 4.42 -2.50
N PHE A 71 -13.36 3.50 -3.10
CA PHE A 71 -13.56 3.02 -4.46
C PHE A 71 -14.84 2.20 -4.61
N VAL A 72 -15.14 1.29 -3.67
CA VAL A 72 -16.27 0.36 -3.85
C VAL A 72 -17.63 1.08 -3.86
N PRO A 73 -17.93 2.03 -2.94
CA PRO A 73 -19.15 2.83 -3.04
C PRO A 73 -19.25 3.63 -4.34
N LEU A 74 -18.16 4.27 -4.77
CA LEU A 74 -18.12 5.02 -6.04
C LEU A 74 -18.40 4.11 -7.23
N TYR A 75 -17.70 2.97 -7.33
CA TYR A 75 -17.89 2.00 -8.40
C TYR A 75 -19.35 1.50 -8.45
N ASN A 76 -19.92 1.13 -7.30
CA ASN A 76 -21.29 0.67 -7.22
C ASN A 76 -22.29 1.79 -7.61
N ARG A 77 -22.00 3.06 -7.31
CA ARG A 77 -22.85 4.22 -7.65
C ARG A 77 -22.88 4.48 -9.15
N PHE A 78 -21.74 4.43 -9.83
CA PHE A 78 -21.66 4.67 -11.27
C PHE A 78 -22.13 3.45 -12.07
N ASN A 79 -21.86 2.23 -11.60
CA ASN A 79 -22.29 1.00 -12.26
C ASN A 79 -23.80 0.71 -12.13
N LYS A 80 -24.48 1.30 -11.13
CA LYS A 80 -25.95 1.24 -11.02
C LYS A 80 -26.68 2.22 -11.97
N SER A 81 -25.96 3.17 -12.57
CA SER A 81 -26.53 4.25 -13.37
C SER A 81 -26.42 4.02 -14.87
N SER A 82 -26.02 2.82 -15.29
CA SER A 82 -25.93 2.36 -16.68
C SER A 82 -26.88 1.22 -16.96
#